data_AF-A0A2T2NTL6-F1
#
_entry.id   AF-A0A2T2NTL6-F1
#
_cell.length_a   1.000
_cell.length_b   1.000
_cell.length_c   1.000
_cell.angle_alpha   90.00
_cell.angle_beta   90.00
_cell.angle_gamma   90.00
#
_symmetry.space_group_name_H-M   'P 1'
#
loop_
_entity.id
_entity.type
_entity.pdbx_description
1 polymer ?
#
loop_
_entity_poly.entity_id
_entity_poly.type
_entity_poly.pdbx_seq_one_letter_code
_entity_poly.pdbx_strand_id
1 'polypeptide(L)'
;MSLTLAFPTLGSAMRGYKGNTRPFVRDKDDNYISFESYKFVLYIVHDGWRINKTADLIVCFILHVAKNGFYGMKQEASTFRNFDVPSPVLNISAMYLPDGFNGYGWANPITGERPFNYESRITWTVANQTYNLDYIKEKGICQTNYQWGFSFMQLNLVIILLLIWAIGIYSMWITSHFTMRRRGRTEVAGEQKAIFELANAMHEQLSRHMKDIPNQPEASISKCITQDLHGGEISYRPQLV
;
A
#
# COMPACT_ATOMS: atom_id res chain seq x y z
N MET A 1 19.93 22.19 5.71
CA MET A 1 19.03 21.62 6.74
C MET A 1 17.64 21.23 6.21
N SER A 2 17.08 21.89 5.19
CA SER A 2 15.73 21.56 4.68
C SER A 2 15.56 20.17 4.05
N LEU A 3 16.62 19.58 3.49
CA LEU A 3 16.57 18.23 2.89
C LEU A 3 16.45 17.11 3.94
N THR A 4 16.88 17.35 5.17
CA THR A 4 16.93 16.33 6.23
C THR A 4 15.54 16.01 6.81
N LEU A 5 14.61 16.97 6.77
CA LEU A 5 13.23 16.81 7.27
C LEU A 5 12.22 16.38 6.20
N ALA A 6 12.52 16.54 4.92
CA ALA A 6 11.59 16.19 3.84
C ALA A 6 11.42 14.66 3.67
N PHE A 7 12.50 13.89 3.86
CA PHE A 7 12.51 12.45 3.59
C PHE A 7 11.68 11.59 4.57
N PRO A 8 11.75 11.80 5.91
CA PRO A 8 10.92 11.05 6.86
C PRO A 8 9.42 11.30 6.66
N THR A 9 9.08 12.51 6.22
CA THR A 9 7.70 12.98 6.03
C THR A 9 7.08 12.37 4.77
N LEU A 10 7.83 12.36 3.64
CA LEU A 10 7.42 11.69 2.40
C LEU A 10 7.30 10.16 2.58
N GLY A 11 8.25 9.53 3.28
CA GLY A 11 8.21 8.08 3.53
C GLY A 11 7.07 7.65 4.46
N SER A 12 6.62 8.53 5.36
CA SER A 12 5.46 8.27 6.24
C SER A 12 4.13 8.49 5.52
N ALA A 13 4.04 9.47 4.62
CA ALA A 13 2.84 9.75 3.83
C ALA A 13 2.51 8.67 2.78
N MET A 14 3.50 7.87 2.35
CA MET A 14 3.33 6.78 1.37
C MET A 14 2.87 5.43 1.97
N ARG A 15 2.50 5.38 3.25
CA ARG A 15 1.98 4.15 3.90
C ARG A 15 0.47 4.00 3.71
N GLY A 16 0.03 3.84 2.47
CA GLY A 16 -1.33 3.43 2.15
C GLY A 16 -1.45 1.90 2.15
N TYR A 17 -1.98 1.31 3.21
CA TYR A 17 -2.34 -0.11 3.20
C TYR A 17 -3.60 -0.30 2.35
N LYS A 18 -3.48 -0.95 1.19
CA LYS A 18 -4.65 -1.47 0.48
C LYS A 18 -4.96 -2.85 1.04
N GLY A 19 -5.79 -2.90 2.08
CA GLY A 19 -6.33 -4.16 2.57
C GLY A 19 -7.25 -4.77 1.51
N ASN A 20 -6.87 -5.90 0.93
CA ASN A 20 -7.83 -6.66 0.13
C ASN A 20 -8.67 -7.48 1.10
N THR A 21 -9.84 -6.94 1.46
CA THR A 21 -10.80 -7.60 2.32
C THR A 21 -11.65 -8.53 1.47
N ARG A 22 -11.59 -9.84 1.75
CA ARG A 22 -12.45 -10.82 1.08
C ARG A 22 -13.42 -11.45 2.09
N PRO A 23 -14.67 -11.68 1.70
CA PRO A 23 -15.65 -12.36 2.54
C PRO A 23 -15.39 -13.86 2.59
N PHE A 24 -15.38 -14.42 3.80
CA PHE A 24 -15.31 -15.85 4.07
C PHE A 24 -16.45 -16.24 4.99
N VAL A 25 -16.88 -17.49 4.93
CA VAL A 25 -17.88 -18.05 5.83
C VAL A 25 -17.30 -19.32 6.43
N ARG A 26 -17.44 -19.47 7.74
CA ARG A 26 -17.02 -20.68 8.44
C ARG A 26 -18.00 -21.81 8.19
N ASP A 27 -17.51 -22.96 7.75
CA ASP A 27 -18.27 -24.20 7.59
C ASP A 27 -18.57 -24.83 8.98
N LYS A 28 -19.48 -25.80 9.03
CA LYS A 28 -19.79 -26.67 10.17
C LYS A 28 -18.56 -27.41 10.68
N ASP A 29 -17.61 -27.72 9.81
CA ASP A 29 -16.31 -28.31 10.15
C ASP A 29 -15.24 -27.26 10.52
N ASP A 30 -15.66 -26.03 10.81
CA ASP A 30 -14.81 -24.92 11.27
C ASP A 30 -13.83 -24.36 10.22
N ASN A 31 -13.92 -24.86 8.97
CA ASN A 31 -13.11 -24.44 7.84
C ASN A 31 -13.57 -23.08 7.27
N TYR A 32 -12.63 -22.24 6.84
CA TYR A 32 -12.96 -20.97 6.17
C TYR A 32 -13.12 -21.18 4.67
N ILE A 33 -14.33 -20.96 4.16
CA ILE A 33 -14.67 -21.07 2.76
C ILE A 33 -14.91 -19.67 2.20
N SER A 34 -14.26 -19.33 1.08
CA SER A 34 -14.49 -18.04 0.40
C SER A 34 -15.95 -17.92 -0.02
N PHE A 35 -16.59 -16.78 0.27
CA PHE A 35 -17.98 -16.55 -0.12
C PHE A 35 -18.18 -16.62 -1.65
N GLU A 36 -17.15 -16.34 -2.44
CA GLU A 36 -17.20 -16.47 -3.92
C GLU A 36 -17.47 -17.92 -4.40
N SER A 37 -17.16 -18.92 -3.57
CA SER A 37 -17.42 -20.32 -3.91
C SER A 37 -18.87 -20.75 -3.66
N TYR A 38 -19.63 -19.95 -2.90
CA TYR A 38 -21.02 -20.25 -2.59
C TYR A 38 -21.90 -19.94 -3.79
N LYS A 39 -22.82 -20.87 -4.09
CA LYS A 39 -23.80 -20.72 -5.16
C LYS A 39 -25.18 -20.52 -4.56
N PHE A 40 -25.91 -19.54 -5.07
CA PHE A 40 -27.28 -19.31 -4.64
C PHE A 40 -28.17 -20.48 -5.06
N VAL A 41 -28.93 -21.04 -4.13
CA VAL A 41 -29.90 -22.10 -4.43
C VAL A 41 -31.20 -21.45 -4.84
N LEU A 42 -31.56 -21.56 -6.13
CA LEU A 42 -32.81 -21.00 -6.64
C LEU A 42 -33.94 -22.02 -6.50
N TYR A 43 -33.73 -23.24 -6.98
CA TYR A 43 -34.74 -24.28 -7.02
C TYR A 43 -34.21 -25.61 -6.48
N ILE A 44 -35.11 -26.40 -5.91
CA ILE A 44 -34.89 -27.80 -5.55
C ILE A 44 -35.96 -28.62 -6.26
N VAL A 45 -35.51 -29.60 -7.04
CA VAL A 45 -36.38 -30.63 -7.62
C VAL A 45 -36.35 -31.82 -6.67
N HIS A 46 -37.49 -32.16 -6.07
CA HIS A 46 -37.60 -33.24 -5.07
C HIS A 46 -37.81 -34.63 -5.68
N ASP A 47 -38.19 -34.68 -6.96
CA ASP A 47 -38.44 -35.90 -7.73
C ASP A 47 -37.43 -36.07 -8.88
N GLY A 48 -36.16 -35.74 -8.62
CA GLY A 48 -35.09 -35.80 -9.62
C GLY A 48 -34.83 -37.18 -10.22
N TRP A 49 -35.29 -38.27 -9.59
CA TRP A 49 -35.26 -39.62 -10.18
C TRP A 49 -36.00 -39.70 -11.52
N ARG A 50 -37.01 -38.85 -11.75
CA ARG A 50 -37.81 -38.82 -12.99
C ARG A 50 -37.02 -38.31 -14.20
N ILE A 51 -35.89 -37.67 -13.94
CA ILE A 51 -34.96 -37.13 -14.94
C ILE A 51 -33.57 -37.78 -14.80
N ASN A 52 -33.51 -38.99 -14.23
CA ASN A 52 -32.28 -39.76 -14.02
C ASN A 52 -31.22 -38.99 -13.21
N LYS A 53 -31.67 -38.27 -12.17
CA LYS A 53 -30.83 -37.56 -11.19
C LYS A 53 -31.12 -38.08 -9.78
N THR A 54 -30.38 -37.56 -8.81
CA THR A 54 -30.64 -37.78 -7.38
C THR A 54 -32.06 -37.33 -7.02
N ALA A 55 -32.64 -37.89 -5.95
CA ALA A 55 -33.98 -37.53 -5.48
C ALA A 55 -34.13 -36.01 -5.35
N ASP A 56 -33.27 -35.40 -4.53
CA ASP A 56 -33.17 -33.94 -4.44
C ASP A 56 -32.06 -33.43 -5.37
N LEU A 57 -32.44 -32.63 -6.36
CA LEU A 57 -31.52 -31.95 -7.26
C LEU A 57 -31.54 -30.45 -6.96
N ILE A 58 -30.38 -29.93 -6.53
CA ILE A 58 -30.17 -28.51 -6.28
C ILE A 58 -29.87 -27.80 -7.60
N VAL A 59 -30.63 -26.75 -7.91
CA VAL A 59 -30.50 -25.95 -9.13
C VAL A 59 -30.12 -24.51 -8.74
N CYS A 60 -28.91 -24.11 -9.15
CA CYS A 60 -28.32 -22.80 -8.81
C CYS A 60 -28.37 -21.78 -9.96
N PHE A 61 -29.05 -22.08 -11.06
CA PHE A 61 -29.09 -21.24 -12.26
C PHE A 61 -30.53 -21.04 -12.71
N ILE A 62 -30.74 -19.96 -13.47
CA ILE A 62 -32.07 -19.59 -13.96
C ILE A 62 -32.50 -20.62 -15.00
N LEU A 63 -33.60 -21.33 -14.72
CA LEU A 63 -34.30 -22.19 -15.65
C LEU A 63 -35.70 -21.65 -15.91
N HIS A 64 -36.30 -22.05 -17.03
CA HIS A 64 -37.73 -21.85 -17.28
C HIS A 64 -38.55 -22.88 -16.48
N VAL A 65 -38.46 -22.78 -15.15
CA VAL A 65 -39.11 -23.69 -14.21
C VAL A 65 -40.63 -23.50 -14.21
N ALA A 66 -41.12 -22.29 -14.52
CA ALA A 66 -42.54 -21.98 -14.56
C ALA A 66 -43.36 -22.88 -15.52
N LYS A 67 -42.74 -23.38 -16.60
CA LYS A 67 -43.38 -24.36 -17.52
C LYS A 67 -43.43 -25.78 -16.94
N ASN A 68 -42.51 -26.12 -16.04
CA ASN A 68 -42.42 -27.42 -15.37
C ASN A 68 -43.20 -27.47 -14.03
N GLY A 69 -43.89 -26.37 -13.66
CA GLY A 69 -44.74 -26.29 -12.48
C GLY A 69 -43.99 -26.30 -11.14
N PHE A 70 -44.66 -25.80 -10.10
CA PHE A 70 -44.19 -25.89 -8.72
C PHE A 70 -45.05 -26.92 -7.96
N TYR A 71 -44.43 -27.67 -7.06
CA TYR A 71 -45.06 -28.69 -6.22
C TYR A 71 -45.79 -29.82 -6.96
N GLY A 72 -45.51 -30.06 -8.25
CA GLY A 72 -46.13 -31.15 -9.01
C GLY A 72 -47.65 -31.04 -9.18
N MET A 73 -48.23 -29.85 -9.04
CA MET A 73 -49.68 -29.69 -8.98
C MET A 73 -50.41 -29.80 -10.32
N LYS A 74 -49.70 -29.70 -11.45
CA LYS A 74 -50.31 -29.82 -12.79
C LYS A 74 -50.21 -31.25 -13.30
N GLN A 75 -51.33 -31.81 -13.74
CA GLN A 75 -51.43 -33.16 -14.31
C GLN A 75 -51.15 -33.17 -15.82
N GLU A 76 -50.04 -32.55 -16.22
CA GLU A 76 -49.64 -32.42 -17.62
C GLU A 76 -48.22 -32.97 -17.81
N ALA A 77 -47.93 -33.48 -19.00
CA ALA A 77 -46.55 -33.81 -19.36
C ALA A 77 -45.75 -32.52 -19.57
N SER A 78 -44.48 -32.50 -19.17
CA SER A 78 -43.61 -31.33 -19.33
C SER A 78 -42.22 -31.73 -19.80
N THR A 79 -41.41 -30.73 -20.17
CA THR A 79 -40.03 -30.96 -20.58
C THR A 79 -39.07 -30.19 -19.68
N PHE A 80 -38.15 -30.92 -19.05
CA PHE A 80 -37.15 -30.34 -18.15
C PHE A 80 -35.74 -30.60 -18.70
N ARG A 81 -35.08 -29.55 -19.20
CA ARG A 81 -33.68 -29.60 -19.66
C ARG A 81 -33.40 -30.77 -20.62
N ASN A 82 -34.28 -30.93 -21.61
CA ASN A 82 -34.28 -31.99 -22.64
C ASN A 82 -34.72 -33.38 -22.16
N PHE A 83 -35.24 -33.50 -20.94
CA PHE A 83 -35.92 -34.72 -20.48
C PHE A 83 -37.43 -34.53 -20.62
N ASP A 84 -38.08 -35.51 -21.26
CA ASP A 84 -39.52 -35.61 -21.28
C ASP A 84 -39.99 -36.18 -19.93
N VAL A 85 -40.76 -35.39 -19.21
CA VAL A 85 -41.31 -35.74 -17.91
C VAL A 85 -42.77 -36.15 -18.14
N PRO A 86 -43.15 -37.42 -17.88
CA PRO A 86 -44.54 -37.85 -17.98
C PRO A 86 -45.40 -37.09 -16.97
N SER A 87 -46.72 -37.06 -17.13
CA SER A 87 -47.60 -36.45 -16.12
C SER A 87 -47.49 -37.17 -14.77
N PRO A 88 -47.55 -36.46 -13.61
CA PRO A 88 -47.70 -35.01 -13.44
C PRO A 88 -46.40 -34.23 -13.63
N VAL A 89 -46.44 -32.91 -13.68
CA VAL A 89 -45.22 -32.08 -13.78
C VAL A 89 -44.27 -32.31 -12.57
N LEU A 90 -43.02 -31.83 -12.67
CA LEU A 90 -42.01 -32.05 -11.61
C LEU A 90 -42.41 -31.39 -10.27
N ASN A 91 -41.97 -32.00 -9.17
CA ASN A 91 -42.11 -31.47 -7.83
C ASN A 91 -40.96 -30.50 -7.51
N ILE A 92 -41.11 -29.26 -8.00
CA ILE A 92 -40.09 -28.22 -7.83
C ILE A 92 -40.56 -27.23 -6.76
N SER A 93 -39.66 -26.89 -5.85
CA SER A 93 -39.82 -25.77 -4.91
C SER A 93 -38.69 -24.76 -5.10
N ALA A 94 -38.98 -23.49 -4.85
CA ALA A 94 -37.95 -22.46 -4.81
C ALA A 94 -37.66 -22.02 -3.37
N MET A 95 -36.44 -21.53 -3.15
CA MET A 95 -36.02 -20.95 -1.89
C MET A 95 -36.47 -19.49 -1.80
N TYR A 96 -35.85 -18.63 -2.60
CA TYR A 96 -36.21 -17.23 -2.76
C TYR A 96 -36.04 -16.84 -4.22
N LEU A 97 -37.05 -16.17 -4.79
CA LEU A 97 -37.03 -15.68 -6.17
C LEU A 97 -37.14 -14.15 -6.14
N PRO A 98 -36.08 -13.42 -6.52
CA PRO A 98 -36.16 -11.96 -6.67
C PRO A 98 -37.08 -11.55 -7.82
N ASP A 99 -37.46 -10.27 -7.85
CA ASP A 99 -38.15 -9.70 -9.00
C ASP A 99 -37.33 -9.90 -10.29
N GLY A 100 -38.02 -10.19 -11.39
CA GLY A 100 -37.42 -10.58 -12.67
C GLY A 100 -37.04 -12.06 -12.82
N PHE A 101 -37.19 -12.89 -11.78
CA PHE A 101 -36.95 -14.34 -11.87
C PHE A 101 -38.22 -15.12 -12.28
N ASN A 102 -38.01 -16.19 -13.06
CA ASN A 102 -39.08 -17.10 -13.48
C ASN A 102 -39.77 -17.75 -12.27
N GLY A 103 -41.02 -17.38 -12.03
CA GLY A 103 -41.81 -17.91 -10.90
C GLY A 103 -41.92 -16.96 -9.70
N TYR A 104 -41.34 -15.74 -9.76
CA TYR A 104 -41.54 -14.71 -8.73
C TYR A 104 -43.03 -14.39 -8.49
N GLY A 105 -43.81 -14.25 -9.57
CA GLY A 105 -45.25 -14.00 -9.48
C GLY A 105 -46.09 -15.22 -9.13
N TRP A 106 -45.48 -16.38 -8.87
CA TRP A 106 -46.21 -17.59 -8.60
C TRP A 106 -46.87 -17.53 -7.22
N ALA A 107 -48.19 -17.73 -7.20
CA ALA A 107 -48.97 -17.92 -5.99
C ALA A 107 -49.50 -19.35 -5.96
N ASN A 108 -49.53 -19.93 -4.77
CA ASN A 108 -50.17 -21.22 -4.57
C ASN A 108 -51.65 -21.11 -4.99
N PRO A 109 -52.14 -21.90 -5.95
CA PRO A 109 -53.51 -21.80 -6.42
C PRO A 109 -54.55 -22.21 -5.37
N ILE A 110 -54.15 -22.95 -4.34
CA ILE A 110 -55.02 -23.42 -3.25
C ILE A 110 -55.07 -22.38 -2.12
N THR A 111 -53.90 -21.90 -1.67
CA THR A 111 -53.80 -21.01 -0.50
C THR A 111 -53.68 -19.53 -0.84
N GLY A 112 -53.37 -19.18 -2.09
CA GLY A 112 -53.06 -17.81 -2.53
C GLY A 112 -51.70 -17.29 -2.06
N GLU A 113 -50.94 -18.06 -1.28
CA GLU A 113 -49.67 -17.63 -0.71
C GLU A 113 -48.55 -17.54 -1.75
N ARG A 114 -47.58 -16.65 -1.50
CA ARG A 114 -46.38 -16.47 -2.32
C ARG A 114 -45.13 -16.90 -1.54
N PRO A 115 -44.89 -18.21 -1.38
CA PRO A 115 -43.87 -18.74 -0.47
C PRO A 115 -42.43 -18.47 -0.91
N PHE A 116 -42.22 -17.96 -2.12
CA PHE A 116 -40.89 -17.71 -2.70
C PHE A 116 -40.45 -16.25 -2.58
N ASN A 117 -41.30 -15.39 -2.00
CA ASN A 117 -41.02 -13.96 -1.82
C ASN A 117 -40.35 -13.65 -0.48
N TYR A 118 -40.21 -14.65 0.40
CA TYR A 118 -39.63 -14.47 1.72
C TYR A 118 -38.11 -14.55 1.67
N GLU A 119 -37.43 -13.43 1.91
CA GLU A 119 -35.96 -13.35 1.97
C GLU A 119 -35.35 -14.28 3.03
N SER A 120 -36.11 -14.64 4.07
CA SER A 120 -35.66 -15.59 5.10
C SER A 120 -35.33 -16.98 4.54
N ARG A 121 -35.87 -17.34 3.37
CA ARG A 121 -35.63 -18.64 2.74
C ARG A 121 -34.38 -18.67 1.87
N ILE A 122 -33.68 -17.54 1.72
CA ILE A 122 -32.45 -17.46 0.95
C ILE A 122 -31.45 -18.51 1.48
N THR A 123 -30.95 -19.33 0.55
CA THR A 123 -30.06 -20.45 0.85
C THR A 123 -28.94 -20.50 -0.18
N TRP A 124 -27.72 -20.78 0.27
CA TRP A 124 -26.57 -21.04 -0.58
C TRP A 124 -26.13 -22.50 -0.45
N THR A 125 -25.39 -22.97 -1.44
CA THR A 125 -24.76 -24.28 -1.40
C THR A 125 -23.27 -24.20 -1.75
N VAL A 126 -22.48 -25.02 -1.05
CA VAL A 126 -21.09 -25.31 -1.36
C VAL A 126 -20.82 -26.77 -0.98
N ALA A 127 -20.07 -27.49 -1.83
CA ALA A 127 -19.69 -28.90 -1.62
C ALA A 127 -20.85 -29.83 -1.20
N ASN A 128 -22.02 -29.70 -1.86
CA ASN A 128 -23.28 -30.44 -1.56
C ASN A 128 -23.89 -30.18 -0.17
N GLN A 129 -23.39 -29.19 0.58
CA GLN A 129 -24.02 -28.71 1.79
C GLN A 129 -24.79 -27.42 1.52
N THR A 130 -25.84 -27.18 2.30
CA THR A 130 -26.68 -25.98 2.20
C THR A 130 -26.59 -25.13 3.47
N TYR A 131 -26.63 -23.81 3.28
CA TYR A 131 -26.46 -22.80 4.31
C TYR A 131 -27.53 -21.74 4.14
N ASN A 132 -28.31 -21.50 5.19
CA ASN A 132 -29.33 -20.45 5.18
C ASN A 132 -28.71 -19.07 5.41
N LEU A 133 -29.51 -18.03 5.18
CA LEU A 133 -29.12 -16.64 5.40
C LEU A 133 -28.64 -16.35 6.81
N ASP A 134 -29.33 -16.88 7.82
CA ASP A 134 -28.99 -16.63 9.21
C ASP A 134 -27.60 -17.18 9.55
N TYR A 135 -27.27 -18.39 9.07
CA TYR A 135 -25.96 -18.98 9.25
C TYR A 135 -24.85 -18.16 8.58
N ILE A 136 -25.05 -17.71 7.34
CA ILE A 136 -24.06 -16.89 6.63
C ILE A 136 -23.84 -15.54 7.33
N LYS A 137 -24.91 -14.94 7.86
CA LYS A 137 -24.81 -13.69 8.62
C LYS A 137 -24.06 -13.88 9.93
N GLU A 138 -24.30 -14.98 10.63
CA GLU A 138 -23.67 -15.26 11.92
C GLU A 138 -22.20 -15.70 11.79
N LYS A 139 -21.89 -16.51 10.78
CA LYS A 139 -20.56 -17.12 10.56
C LYS A 139 -19.72 -16.44 9.48
N GLY A 140 -20.26 -15.40 8.85
CA GLY A 140 -19.57 -14.61 7.85
C GLY A 140 -18.53 -13.70 8.49
N ILE A 141 -17.28 -13.80 8.02
CA ILE A 141 -16.18 -12.95 8.44
C ILE A 141 -15.51 -12.27 7.24
N CYS A 142 -15.02 -11.06 7.45
CA CYS A 142 -14.20 -10.35 6.49
C CYS A 142 -12.73 -10.63 6.81
N GLN A 143 -12.07 -11.46 6.01
CA GLN A 143 -10.64 -11.71 6.19
C GLN A 143 -9.83 -10.70 5.37
N THR A 144 -9.00 -9.93 6.05
CA THR A 144 -8.04 -9.01 5.44
C THR A 144 -6.78 -9.79 5.08
N ASN A 145 -6.45 -9.86 3.78
CA ASN A 145 -5.15 -10.34 3.38
C ASN A 145 -4.18 -9.15 3.26
N TYR A 146 -3.29 -9.01 4.24
CA TYR A 146 -2.27 -7.98 4.25
C TYR A 146 -1.15 -8.37 3.29
N GLN A 147 -1.18 -7.85 2.07
CA GLN A 147 0.01 -7.85 1.24
C GLN A 147 0.94 -6.75 1.73
N TRP A 148 1.98 -7.14 2.47
CA TRP A 148 3.11 -6.27 2.87
C TRP A 148 3.96 -5.90 1.64
N GLY A 149 3.34 -5.35 0.59
CA GLY A 149 3.93 -5.39 -0.74
C GLY A 149 4.76 -4.17 -1.10
N PHE A 150 4.38 -2.97 -0.65
CA PHE A 150 4.93 -1.75 -1.23
C PHE A 150 5.64 -0.86 -0.21
N SER A 151 4.96 -0.50 0.89
CA SER A 151 5.53 0.44 1.86
C SER A 151 6.70 -0.12 2.66
N PHE A 152 6.76 -1.44 2.90
CA PHE A 152 7.89 -2.07 3.60
C PHE A 152 9.16 -2.09 2.74
N MET A 153 9.04 -2.48 1.47
CA MET A 153 10.19 -2.50 0.54
C MET A 153 10.75 -1.11 0.30
N GLN A 154 9.86 -0.13 0.10
CA GLN A 154 10.25 1.27 -0.05
C GLN A 154 10.92 1.83 1.21
N LEU A 155 10.37 1.54 2.40
CA LEU A 155 10.97 1.96 3.67
C LEU A 155 12.38 1.37 3.86
N ASN A 156 12.57 0.09 3.53
CA ASN A 156 13.88 -0.55 3.61
C ASN A 156 14.89 0.10 2.66
N LEU A 157 14.50 0.39 1.41
CA LEU A 157 15.37 1.07 0.45
C LEU A 157 15.79 2.47 0.95
N VAL A 158 14.84 3.24 1.50
CA VAL A 158 15.13 4.56 2.06
C VAL A 158 16.07 4.47 3.26
N ILE A 159 15.87 3.50 4.16
CA ILE A 159 16.76 3.28 5.31
C ILE A 159 18.18 2.94 4.84
N ILE A 160 18.33 2.05 3.85
CA ILE A 160 19.65 1.69 3.30
C ILE A 160 20.34 2.92 2.71
N LEU A 161 19.63 3.73 1.92
CA LEU A 161 20.19 4.96 1.34
C LEU A 161 20.62 5.97 2.42
N LEU A 162 19.82 6.12 3.48
CA LEU A 162 20.16 6.98 4.61
C LEU A 162 21.38 6.47 5.38
N LEU A 163 21.53 5.16 5.55
CA LEU A 163 22.71 4.57 6.19
C LEU A 163 23.98 4.82 5.36
N ILE A 164 23.93 4.61 4.04
CA ILE A 164 25.05 4.90 3.14
C ILE A 164 25.43 6.38 3.23
N TRP A 165 24.44 7.26 3.23
CA TRP A 165 24.67 8.70 3.34
C TRP A 165 25.30 9.08 4.69
N ALA A 166 24.79 8.53 5.80
CA ALA A 166 25.33 8.77 7.13
C ALA A 166 26.78 8.29 7.25
N ILE A 167 27.10 7.12 6.69
CA ILE A 167 28.48 6.60 6.62
C ILE A 167 29.37 7.55 5.80
N GLY A 168 28.88 8.04 4.66
CA GLY A 168 29.59 9.01 3.82
C GLY A 168 29.96 10.28 4.59
N ILE A 169 28.99 10.90 5.27
CA ILE A 169 29.22 12.12 6.07
C ILE A 169 30.16 11.84 7.24
N TYR A 170 30.01 10.70 7.92
CA TYR A 170 30.90 10.30 9.01
C TYR A 170 32.34 10.09 8.53
N SER A 171 32.54 9.46 7.37
CA SER A 171 33.87 9.25 6.77
C SER A 171 34.55 10.58 6.40
N MET A 172 33.79 11.54 5.84
CA MET A 172 34.30 12.89 5.55
C MET A 172 34.66 13.63 6.84
N TRP A 173 33.83 13.52 7.87
CA TRP A 173 34.09 14.13 9.17
C TRP A 173 35.37 13.59 9.82
N ILE A 174 35.56 12.26 9.83
CA ILE A 174 36.79 11.62 10.30
C ILE A 174 37.99 12.16 9.52
N THR A 175 37.94 12.13 8.19
CA THR A 175 39.06 12.54 7.35
C THR A 175 39.44 14.00 7.59
N SER A 176 38.46 14.89 7.70
CA SER A 176 38.69 16.30 8.05
C SER A 176 39.34 16.44 9.43
N HIS A 177 38.80 15.75 10.44
CA HIS A 177 39.30 15.82 11.80
C HIS A 177 40.73 15.26 11.94
N PHE A 178 41.05 14.17 11.23
CA PHE A 178 42.41 13.63 11.18
C PHE A 178 43.36 14.53 10.39
N THR A 179 42.91 15.13 9.29
CA THR A 179 43.71 16.07 8.50
C THR A 179 44.07 17.32 9.31
N MET A 180 43.14 17.84 10.11
CA MET A 180 43.43 18.95 11.03
C MET A 180 44.43 18.57 12.12
N ARG A 181 44.28 17.38 12.73
CA ARG A 181 45.25 16.88 13.74
C ARG A 181 46.64 16.66 13.14
N ARG A 182 46.76 16.07 11.94
CA ARG A 182 48.05 15.83 11.27
C ARG A 182 48.79 17.10 10.90
N ARG A 183 48.06 18.17 10.57
CA ARG A 183 48.65 19.47 10.22
C ARG A 183 49.12 20.28 11.43
N GLY A 184 48.97 19.77 12.66
CA GLY A 184 49.44 20.43 13.89
C GLY A 184 48.83 21.82 14.13
N ARG A 185 47.78 22.18 13.40
CA ARG A 185 47.09 23.46 13.49
C ARG A 185 45.83 23.24 14.31
N THR A 186 45.92 23.49 15.61
CA THR A 186 44.77 23.51 16.53
C THR A 186 43.85 24.71 16.29
N GLU A 187 44.34 25.72 15.56
CA GLU A 187 43.58 26.92 15.20
C GLU A 187 43.82 27.28 13.73
N VAL A 188 42.75 27.53 13.00
CA VAL A 188 42.77 28.27 11.74
C VAL A 188 43.17 29.70 12.12
N ALA A 189 44.48 29.99 12.06
CA ALA A 189 45.11 31.28 12.36
C ALA A 189 44.25 32.17 13.29
N GLY A 190 44.28 31.89 14.60
CA GLY A 190 43.54 32.68 15.58
C GLY A 190 43.75 34.17 15.34
N GLU A 191 42.68 34.96 15.48
CA GLU A 191 42.58 36.36 15.06
C GLU A 191 43.84 37.18 15.43
N GLN A 192 44.35 36.99 16.65
CA GLN A 192 45.54 37.69 17.14
C GLN A 192 46.83 37.30 16.39
N LYS A 193 47.02 36.01 16.08
CA LYS A 193 48.20 35.54 15.34
C LYS A 193 48.18 36.02 13.89
N ALA A 194 47.01 36.07 13.27
CA ALA A 194 46.84 36.61 11.93
C ALA A 194 47.21 38.10 11.86
N ILE A 195 46.86 38.89 12.87
CA ILE A 195 47.23 40.32 12.96
C ILE A 195 48.75 40.49 13.06
N PHE A 196 49.42 39.72 13.91
CA PHE A 196 50.89 39.79 14.02
C PHE A 196 51.61 39.31 12.76
N GLU A 197 51.13 38.25 12.10
CA GLU A 197 51.68 37.79 10.83
C GLU A 197 51.49 38.83 9.71
N LEU A 198 50.32 39.47 9.64
CA LEU A 198 50.06 40.56 8.70
C LEU A 198 50.96 41.76 8.96
N ALA A 199 51.08 42.20 10.22
CA ALA A 199 51.91 43.33 10.59
C ALA A 199 53.39 43.08 10.23
N ASN A 200 53.88 41.86 10.47
CA ASN A 200 55.24 41.47 10.11
C ASN A 200 55.45 41.43 8.59
N ALA A 201 54.50 40.87 7.84
CA ALA A 201 54.56 40.85 6.38
C ALA A 201 54.54 42.26 5.76
N MET A 202 53.68 43.14 6.29
CA MET A 202 53.62 44.55 5.89
C MET A 202 54.94 45.26 6.19
N HIS A 203 55.53 45.05 7.37
CA HIS A 203 56.82 45.64 7.72
C HIS A 203 57.96 45.16 6.80
N GLU A 204 58.01 43.87 6.47
CA GLU A 204 59.00 43.31 5.56
C GLU A 204 58.85 43.89 4.13
N GLN A 205 57.62 44.02 3.63
CA GLN A 205 57.37 44.58 2.31
C GLN A 205 57.73 46.07 2.22
N LEU A 206 57.39 46.84 3.26
CA LEU A 206 57.70 48.27 3.32
C LEU A 206 59.21 48.52 3.46
N SER A 207 59.89 47.76 4.33
CA SER A 207 61.33 47.93 4.58
C SER A 207 62.21 47.64 3.36
N ARG A 208 61.72 46.85 2.40
CA ARG A 208 62.40 46.63 1.10
C ARG A 208 62.38 47.87 0.20
N HIS A 209 61.38 48.73 0.33
CA HIS A 209 61.17 49.90 -0.55
C HIS A 209 61.46 51.23 0.14
N MET A 210 61.44 51.27 1.48
CA MET A 210 61.57 52.48 2.27
C MET A 210 62.44 52.24 3.51
N LYS A 211 63.47 53.07 3.71
CA LYS A 211 64.31 53.07 4.91
C LYS A 211 63.76 54.07 5.94
N ASP A 212 63.95 53.77 7.23
CA ASP A 212 63.52 54.59 8.37
C ASP A 212 62.02 54.91 8.41
N ILE A 213 61.19 53.87 8.22
CA ILE A 213 59.72 53.90 8.26
C ILE A 213 59.15 54.75 9.42
N PRO A 214 59.63 54.66 10.68
CA PRO A 214 59.02 55.39 11.80
C PRO A 214 59.08 56.92 11.67
N ASN A 215 60.00 57.44 10.87
CA ASN A 215 60.20 58.88 10.68
C ASN A 215 59.61 59.40 9.36
N GLN A 216 58.89 58.55 8.61
CA GLN A 216 58.29 58.92 7.34
C GLN A 216 56.86 59.44 7.54
N PRO A 217 56.45 60.49 6.81
CA PRO A 217 55.08 60.98 6.86
C PRO A 217 54.12 59.97 6.22
N GLU A 218 52.93 59.84 6.80
CA GLU A 218 51.90 58.86 6.39
C GLU A 218 51.54 58.93 4.90
N ALA A 219 51.58 60.13 4.30
CA ALA A 219 51.33 60.34 2.87
C ALA A 219 52.36 59.62 1.99
N SER A 220 53.63 59.56 2.40
CA SER A 220 54.68 58.84 1.68
C SER A 220 54.50 57.32 1.80
N ILE A 221 54.07 56.86 2.97
CA ILE A 221 53.77 55.43 3.22
C ILE A 221 52.59 54.97 2.37
N SER A 222 51.48 55.71 2.39
CA SER A 222 50.27 55.41 1.61
C SER A 222 50.55 55.39 0.10
N LYS A 223 51.38 56.33 -0.38
CA LYS A 223 51.81 56.36 -1.79
C LYS A 223 52.63 55.12 -2.17
N CYS A 224 53.57 54.69 -1.33
CA CYS A 224 54.36 53.48 -1.57
C CYS A 224 53.48 52.21 -1.58
N ILE A 225 52.52 52.10 -0.66
CA ILE A 225 51.61 50.95 -0.60
C ILE A 225 50.75 50.84 -1.87
N THR A 226 50.25 51.98 -2.36
CA THR A 226 49.34 52.00 -3.50
C THR A 226 50.05 51.90 -4.84
N GLN A 227 51.22 52.54 -4.99
CA GLN A 227 51.92 52.61 -6.27
C GLN A 227 52.97 51.51 -6.46
N ASP A 228 53.71 51.16 -5.40
CA ASP A 228 54.82 50.20 -5.51
C ASP A 228 54.37 48.80 -5.11
N LEU A 229 53.64 48.69 -3.99
CA LEU A 229 53.20 47.40 -3.46
C LEU A 229 51.87 46.89 -4.04
N HIS A 230 51.07 47.75 -4.68
CA HIS A 230 49.77 47.41 -5.26
C HIS A 230 48.78 46.78 -4.25
N GLY A 231 48.93 47.10 -2.96
CA GLY A 231 48.21 46.47 -1.85
C GLY A 231 49.00 45.33 -1.20
N GLY A 232 48.95 45.23 0.12
CA GLY A 232 49.70 44.20 0.87
C GLY A 232 49.23 42.79 0.54
N GLU A 233 50.16 41.91 0.15
CA GLU A 233 49.89 40.50 -0.14
C GLU A 233 50.46 39.61 0.97
N ILE A 234 49.63 38.75 1.55
CA ILE A 234 50.07 37.67 2.44
C ILE A 234 50.16 36.39 1.61
N SER A 235 51.36 36.04 1.12
CA SER A 235 51.58 34.75 0.48
C SER A 235 52.05 33.72 1.50
N TYR A 236 51.22 32.72 1.77
CA TYR A 236 51.67 31.55 2.52
C TYR A 236 52.48 30.67 1.59
N ARG A 237 53.80 30.56 1.80
CA ARG A 237 54.58 29.51 1.13
C ARG A 237 54.04 28.16 1.59
N PRO A 238 53.53 27.29 0.70
CA PRO A 238 53.24 25.92 1.08
C PRO A 238 54.59 25.29 1.47
N GLN A 239 54.69 24.83 2.72
CA GLN A 239 55.78 23.94 3.10
C GLN A 239 55.56 22.65 2.31
N LEU A 240 56.39 22.46 1.27
CA LEU A 240 56.52 21.19 0.58
C LEU A 240 57.05 20.18 1.61
N VAL A 241 56.17 19.28 2.04
CA VAL A 241 56.50 18.05 2.76
C VAL A 241 56.46 16.93 1.74
#